data_AF-A0A372Q4G3-F1
#
_entry.id   AF-A0A372Q4G3-F1
#
_cell.length_a   1.000
_cell.length_b   1.000
_cell.length_c   1.000
_cell.angle_alpha   90.00
_cell.angle_beta   90.00
_cell.angle_gamma   90.00
#
_symmetry.space_group_name_H-M   'P 1'
#
loop_
_entity.id
_entity.type
_entity.pdbx_description
1 polymer ?
#
loop_
_entity_poly.entity_id
_entity_poly.type
_entity_poly.pdbx_seq_one_letter_code
_entity_poly.pdbx_strand_id
1 'polypeptide(L)'
;PPTLEPNEKEIILITHDECIFYSNDGKWGIWAKSGELPLRKKGNGHSIMVSEFLTEECGRLKLNLQQHQQNPFIPEEARVYLQPEKDQEGFWTSEHLIEQVKMKAIPIFEANFPNCVALFVFDNSLNYAAYKFDALVASRMNLKPGGK
;
A
#
# COMPACT_ATOMS: atom_id res chain seq x y z
N PRO A 1 -9.06 26.07 -5.03
CA PRO A 1 -8.12 26.26 -3.90
C PRO A 1 -8.80 26.86 -2.66
N PRO A 2 -8.47 26.36 -1.47
CA PRO A 2 -8.99 26.90 -0.21
C PRO A 2 -8.46 28.31 0.04
N THR A 3 -9.22 29.11 0.79
CA THR A 3 -8.74 30.40 1.31
C THR A 3 -8.07 30.13 2.64
N LEU A 4 -6.78 30.44 2.76
CA LEU A 4 -5.96 30.17 3.94
C LEU A 4 -5.57 31.48 4.64
N GLU A 5 -5.57 31.47 5.97
CA GLU A 5 -5.07 32.59 6.78
C GLU A 5 -3.53 32.64 6.79
N PRO A 6 -2.91 33.77 7.19
CA PRO A 6 -1.45 33.86 7.29
C PRO A 6 -0.87 32.78 8.21
N ASN A 7 0.07 31.99 7.68
CA ASN A 7 0.72 30.82 8.30
C ASN A 7 -0.07 29.51 8.29
N GLU A 8 -1.26 29.47 7.71
CA GLU A 8 -1.95 28.19 7.47
C GLU A 8 -1.33 27.47 6.27
N LYS A 9 -1.26 26.14 6.39
CA LYS A 9 -0.82 25.25 5.31
C LYS A 9 -1.99 24.41 4.85
N GLU A 10 -2.10 24.25 3.54
CA GLU A 10 -3.09 23.36 2.96
C GLU A 10 -2.84 21.91 3.43
N ILE A 11 -3.91 21.23 3.84
CA ILE A 11 -3.87 19.82 4.23
C ILE A 11 -4.32 19.00 3.03
N ILE A 12 -3.46 18.09 2.58
CA ILE A 12 -3.75 17.19 1.47
C ILE A 12 -4.02 15.80 2.03
N LEU A 13 -5.22 15.29 1.76
CA LEU A 13 -5.61 13.93 2.12
C LEU A 13 -4.92 12.93 1.20
N ILE A 14 -4.25 11.95 1.80
CA ILE A 14 -3.62 10.82 1.11
C ILE A 14 -4.20 9.54 1.66
N THR A 15 -4.93 8.81 0.83
CA THR A 15 -5.51 7.51 1.17
C THR A 15 -4.61 6.38 0.70
N HIS A 16 -4.58 5.29 1.44
CA HIS A 16 -3.78 4.11 1.10
C HIS A 16 -4.62 2.84 1.24
N ASP A 17 -4.40 1.89 0.34
CA ASP A 17 -5.01 0.56 0.41
C ASP A 17 -4.14 -0.50 -0.30
N GLU A 18 -4.41 -1.75 0.02
CA GLU A 18 -3.72 -2.94 -0.49
C GLU A 18 -4.73 -3.86 -1.20
N CYS A 19 -4.40 -4.35 -2.39
CA CYS A 19 -5.26 -5.28 -3.12
C CYS A 19 -4.46 -6.44 -3.70
N ILE A 20 -5.02 -7.65 -3.63
CA ILE A 20 -4.46 -8.84 -4.26
C ILE A 20 -5.25 -9.17 -5.52
N PHE A 21 -4.54 -9.40 -6.61
CA PHE A 21 -5.09 -9.92 -7.86
C PHE A 21 -4.54 -11.32 -8.12
N TYR A 22 -5.41 -12.25 -8.48
CA TYR A 22 -5.05 -13.62 -8.81
C TYR A 22 -5.11 -13.87 -10.32
N SER A 23 -4.27 -14.77 -10.81
CA SER A 23 -4.17 -15.12 -12.24
C SER A 23 -5.47 -15.72 -12.78
N ASN A 24 -6.23 -16.40 -11.92
CA ASN A 24 -7.51 -17.00 -12.26
C ASN A 24 -8.71 -16.15 -11.79
N ASP A 25 -8.49 -14.90 -11.36
CA ASP A 25 -9.59 -13.95 -11.13
C ASP A 25 -10.28 -13.67 -12.47
N GLY A 26 -11.48 -14.22 -12.62
CA GLY A 26 -12.25 -14.13 -13.84
C GLY A 26 -13.74 -14.06 -13.55
N LYS A 27 -14.54 -13.78 -14.58
CA LYS A 27 -16.00 -13.71 -14.46
C LYS A 27 -16.56 -15.01 -13.90
N TRP A 28 -17.45 -15.00 -12.92
CA TRP A 28 -17.98 -16.23 -12.33
C TRP A 28 -18.92 -17.00 -13.27
N GLY A 29 -19.51 -16.32 -14.26
CA GLY A 29 -20.36 -16.92 -15.28
C GLY A 29 -19.76 -16.80 -16.69
N ILE A 30 -20.04 -17.80 -17.52
CA ILE A 30 -19.72 -17.82 -18.96
C ILE A 30 -20.95 -18.29 -19.74
N TRP A 31 -21.20 -17.66 -20.87
CA TRP A 31 -22.14 -18.16 -21.85
C TRP A 31 -21.39 -19.10 -22.79
N ALA A 32 -21.80 -20.36 -22.81
CA ALA A 32 -21.25 -21.39 -23.68
C ALA A 32 -22.37 -21.97 -24.55
N LYS A 33 -22.02 -22.56 -25.70
CA LYS A 33 -23.02 -23.24 -26.54
C LYS A 33 -23.55 -24.47 -25.80
N SER A 34 -24.78 -24.87 -26.13
CA SER A 34 -25.39 -26.07 -25.56
C SER A 34 -24.49 -27.28 -25.85
N GLY A 35 -24.11 -28.02 -24.80
CA GLY A 35 -23.18 -29.16 -24.87
C GLY A 35 -21.70 -28.83 -24.65
N GLU A 36 -21.31 -27.55 -24.63
CA GLU A 36 -19.95 -27.15 -24.29
C GLU A 36 -19.80 -26.91 -22.79
N LEU A 37 -18.74 -27.47 -22.20
CA LEU A 37 -18.33 -27.24 -20.81
C LEU A 37 -16.92 -26.66 -20.79
N PRO A 38 -16.78 -25.32 -20.83
CA PRO A 38 -15.46 -24.70 -20.78
C PRO A 38 -14.81 -24.98 -19.41
N LEU A 39 -13.75 -25.76 -19.41
CA LEU A 39 -13.01 -26.09 -18.19
C LEU A 39 -12.15 -24.91 -17.78
N ARG A 40 -12.21 -24.57 -16.48
CA ARG A 40 -11.34 -23.58 -15.86
C ARG A 40 -10.25 -24.26 -15.06
N LYS A 41 -9.09 -23.61 -15.00
CA LYS A 41 -8.05 -23.99 -14.04
C LYS A 41 -8.63 -23.86 -12.63
N LYS A 42 -8.43 -24.90 -11.83
CA LYS A 42 -8.88 -24.94 -10.43
C LYS A 42 -7.94 -24.10 -9.56
N GLY A 43 -8.50 -23.41 -8.57
CA GLY A 43 -7.76 -22.56 -7.64
C GLY A 43 -7.46 -21.17 -8.20
N ASN A 44 -6.83 -20.33 -7.40
CA ASN A 44 -6.62 -18.91 -7.74
C ASN A 44 -5.42 -18.68 -8.69
N GLY A 45 -4.51 -19.65 -8.79
CA GLY A 45 -3.25 -19.46 -9.52
C GLY A 45 -2.30 -18.53 -8.76
N HIS A 46 -1.29 -18.00 -9.46
CA HIS A 46 -0.35 -17.02 -8.87
C HIS A 46 -1.06 -15.71 -8.57
N SER A 47 -0.55 -14.95 -7.61
CA SER A 47 -1.08 -13.65 -7.24
C SER A 47 -0.05 -12.54 -7.35
N ILE A 48 -0.55 -11.32 -7.46
CA ILE A 48 0.20 -10.10 -7.26
C ILE A 48 -0.56 -9.22 -6.28
N MET A 49 0.10 -8.79 -5.23
CA MET A 49 -0.39 -7.77 -4.33
C MET A 49 0.12 -6.41 -4.80
N VAL A 50 -0.76 -5.41 -4.77
CA VAL A 50 -0.47 -4.03 -5.11
C VAL A 50 -0.79 -3.17 -3.89
N SER A 51 0.18 -2.37 -3.47
CA SER A 51 0.01 -1.35 -2.44
C SER A 51 0.17 0.03 -3.08
N GLU A 52 -0.78 0.94 -2.85
CA GLU A 52 -0.83 2.22 -3.56
C GLU A 52 -1.33 3.38 -2.68
N PHE A 53 -0.82 4.58 -2.96
CA PHE A 53 -1.29 5.83 -2.36
C PHE A 53 -2.04 6.68 -3.39
N LEU A 54 -3.20 7.19 -2.98
CA LEU A 54 -4.05 8.05 -3.80
C LEU A 54 -4.31 9.39 -3.11
N THR A 55 -4.47 10.44 -3.90
CA THR A 55 -4.86 11.80 -3.50
C THR A 55 -5.90 12.33 -4.49
N GLU A 56 -6.76 13.25 -4.05
CA GLU A 56 -7.70 13.90 -4.97
C GLU A 56 -6.99 14.80 -5.99
N GLU A 57 -5.86 15.41 -5.60
CA GLU A 57 -5.14 16.38 -6.42
C GLU A 57 -4.42 15.76 -7.63
N CYS A 58 -3.80 14.59 -7.47
CA CYS A 58 -3.01 13.95 -8.54
C CYS A 58 -3.40 12.51 -8.86
N GLY A 59 -4.46 11.99 -8.24
CA GLY A 59 -4.82 10.58 -8.33
C GLY A 59 -3.74 9.74 -7.66
N ARG A 60 -2.93 9.03 -8.45
CA ARG A 60 -1.82 8.23 -7.90
C ARG A 60 -0.70 9.13 -7.41
N LEU A 61 -0.16 8.83 -6.23
CA LEU A 61 0.99 9.55 -5.69
C LEU A 61 2.26 9.19 -6.49
N LYS A 62 2.55 10.00 -7.50
CA LYS A 62 3.70 9.86 -8.39
C LYS A 62 4.25 11.23 -8.79
N LEU A 63 5.53 11.28 -9.13
CA LEU A 63 6.14 12.43 -9.76
C LEU A 63 5.80 12.47 -11.25
N ASN A 64 5.81 13.66 -11.82
CA ASN A 64 5.88 13.81 -13.26
C ASN A 64 7.33 13.59 -13.76
N LEU A 65 7.49 13.32 -15.07
CA LEU A 65 8.80 13.04 -15.65
C LEU A 65 9.82 14.15 -15.42
N GLN A 66 9.38 15.41 -15.42
CA GLN A 66 10.29 16.56 -15.22
C GLN A 66 10.79 16.64 -13.78
N GLN A 67 9.91 16.47 -12.79
CA GLN A 67 10.24 16.43 -11.37
C GLN A 67 11.20 15.28 -11.06
N HIS A 68 10.94 14.09 -11.62
CA HIS A 68 11.83 12.94 -11.43
C HIS A 68 13.20 13.15 -12.09
N GLN A 69 13.24 13.78 -13.28
CA GLN A 69 14.52 14.16 -13.92
C GLN A 69 15.31 15.19 -13.09
N GLN A 70 14.63 16.12 -12.43
CA GLN A 70 15.25 17.11 -11.55
C GLN A 70 15.76 16.50 -10.25
N ASN A 71 15.06 15.48 -9.73
CA ASN A 71 15.46 14.77 -8.52
C ASN A 71 15.38 13.24 -8.69
N PRO A 72 16.39 12.63 -9.35
CA PRO A 72 16.38 11.20 -9.68
C PRO A 72 16.53 10.29 -8.46
N PHE A 73 16.86 10.85 -7.29
CA PHE A 73 16.95 10.11 -6.04
C PHE A 73 15.57 9.86 -5.41
N ILE A 74 14.56 10.64 -5.78
CA ILE A 74 13.18 10.42 -5.34
C ILE A 74 12.54 9.40 -6.28
N PRO A 75 11.91 8.34 -5.75
CA PRO A 75 11.19 7.37 -6.57
C PRO A 75 10.12 8.02 -7.43
N GLU A 76 9.91 7.51 -8.65
CA GLU A 76 8.88 8.04 -9.56
C GLU A 76 7.46 7.83 -9.03
N GLU A 77 7.16 6.67 -8.45
CA GLU A 77 5.84 6.33 -7.92
C GLU A 77 5.90 5.67 -6.54
N ALA A 78 4.87 5.94 -5.73
CA ALA A 78 4.75 5.37 -4.38
C ALA A 78 4.35 3.89 -4.38
N ARG A 79 3.85 3.38 -5.51
CA ARG A 79 3.37 2.00 -5.66
C ARG A 79 4.44 0.97 -5.32
N VAL A 80 4.00 -0.11 -4.70
CA VAL A 80 4.79 -1.33 -4.52
C VAL A 80 3.99 -2.53 -5.00
N TYR A 81 4.68 -3.43 -5.68
CA TYR A 81 4.17 -4.74 -6.04
C TYR A 81 4.87 -5.78 -5.17
N LEU A 82 4.13 -6.79 -4.77
CA LEU A 82 4.66 -7.92 -4.03
C LEU A 82 4.01 -9.20 -4.57
N GLN A 83 4.79 -10.27 -4.74
CA GLN A 83 4.28 -11.56 -5.20
C GLN A 83 4.06 -12.48 -3.98
N PRO A 84 2.81 -12.62 -3.51
CA PRO A 84 2.57 -13.29 -2.25
C PRO A 84 2.52 -14.79 -2.44
N GLU A 85 3.65 -15.46 -2.19
CA GLU A 85 3.75 -16.91 -2.09
C GLU A 85 4.78 -17.32 -1.03
N LYS A 86 4.57 -18.49 -0.42
CA LYS A 86 5.42 -19.01 0.67
C LYS A 86 6.88 -19.21 0.25
N ASP A 87 7.11 -19.50 -1.02
CA ASP A 87 8.43 -19.70 -1.62
C ASP A 87 8.92 -18.46 -2.39
N GLN A 88 8.24 -17.31 -2.24
CA GLN A 88 8.59 -16.03 -2.87
C GLN A 88 8.79 -14.92 -1.81
N GLU A 89 8.12 -13.78 -1.97
CA GLU A 89 8.36 -12.56 -1.16
C GLU A 89 7.55 -12.54 0.14
N GLY A 90 6.71 -13.54 0.39
CA GLY A 90 5.83 -13.59 1.57
C GLY A 90 4.62 -12.68 1.44
N PHE A 91 3.92 -12.39 2.55
CA PHE A 91 2.78 -11.47 2.55
C PHE A 91 3.21 -10.07 2.94
N TRP A 92 2.38 -9.07 2.63
CA TRP A 92 2.59 -7.71 3.08
C TRP A 92 2.56 -7.60 4.60
N THR A 93 3.46 -6.79 5.14
CA THR A 93 3.69 -6.64 6.58
C THR A 93 3.79 -5.16 6.96
N SER A 94 3.76 -4.89 8.26
CA SER A 94 3.95 -3.54 8.80
C SER A 94 5.28 -2.89 8.39
N GLU A 95 6.33 -3.69 8.24
CA GLU A 95 7.65 -3.24 7.81
C GLU A 95 7.63 -2.75 6.37
N HIS A 96 6.96 -3.49 5.47
CA HIS A 96 6.77 -3.10 4.07
C HIS A 96 6.03 -1.76 3.97
N LEU A 97 4.98 -1.57 4.78
CA LEU A 97 4.28 -0.29 4.84
C LEU A 97 5.19 0.85 5.31
N ILE A 98 5.90 0.67 6.43
CA ILE A 98 6.79 1.69 6.98
C ILE A 98 7.87 2.08 5.95
N GLU A 99 8.44 1.09 5.26
CA GLU A 99 9.41 1.31 4.20
C GLU A 99 8.79 2.08 3.03
N GLN A 100 7.62 1.67 2.54
CA GLN A 100 6.94 2.36 1.44
C GLN A 100 6.61 3.82 1.78
N VAL A 101 6.09 4.08 2.98
CA VAL A 101 5.76 5.44 3.44
C VAL A 101 7.01 6.30 3.49
N LYS A 102 8.08 5.82 4.13
CA LYS A 102 9.32 6.58 4.33
C LYS A 102 10.13 6.78 3.06
N MET A 103 10.28 5.71 2.28
CA MET A 103 11.19 5.71 1.15
C MET A 103 10.53 6.23 -0.13
N LYS A 104 9.20 6.17 -0.23
CA LYS A 104 8.48 6.59 -1.43
C LYS A 104 7.45 7.68 -1.16
N ALA A 105 6.46 7.43 -0.30
CA ALA A 105 5.29 8.32 -0.19
C ALA A 105 5.67 9.73 0.31
N ILE A 106 6.46 9.83 1.39
CA ILE A 106 6.88 11.13 1.95
C ILE A 106 7.74 11.92 0.94
N PRO A 107 8.83 11.36 0.36
CA PRO A 107 9.63 12.08 -0.64
C PRO A 107 8.83 12.56 -1.85
N ILE A 108 7.91 11.73 -2.36
CA ILE A 108 7.06 12.10 -3.51
C ILE A 108 6.09 13.21 -3.12
N PHE A 109 5.49 13.13 -1.92
CA PHE A 109 4.59 14.16 -1.43
C PHE A 109 5.29 15.52 -1.28
N GLU A 110 6.46 15.56 -0.64
CA GLU A 110 7.21 16.78 -0.43
C GLU A 110 7.62 17.46 -1.75
N ALA A 111 7.91 16.66 -2.79
CA ALA A 111 8.23 17.15 -4.13
C ALA A 111 6.99 17.64 -4.92
N ASN A 112 5.82 17.02 -4.72
CA ASN A 112 4.59 17.40 -5.43
C ASN A 112 3.87 18.58 -4.78
N PHE A 113 3.88 18.66 -3.45
CA PHE A 113 3.07 19.61 -2.68
C PHE A 113 3.96 20.40 -1.72
N PRO A 114 4.88 21.23 -2.23
CA PRO A 114 5.73 22.05 -1.37
C PRO A 114 4.85 22.97 -0.52
N ASN A 115 5.20 23.10 0.76
CA ASN A 115 4.47 23.88 1.78
C ASN A 115 3.09 23.34 2.20
N CYS A 116 2.69 22.15 1.76
CA CYS A 116 1.47 21.50 2.24
C CYS A 116 1.76 20.54 3.41
N VAL A 117 0.70 20.09 4.09
CA VAL A 117 0.75 19.07 5.13
C VAL A 117 0.02 17.83 4.63
N ALA A 118 0.67 16.67 4.68
CA ALA A 118 0.02 15.40 4.34
C ALA A 118 -0.82 14.89 5.52
N LEU A 119 -2.07 14.55 5.25
CA LEU A 119 -2.92 13.75 6.13
C LEU A 119 -3.04 12.35 5.54
N PHE A 120 -2.26 11.41 6.07
CA PHE A 120 -2.33 10.02 5.66
C PHE A 120 -3.49 9.30 6.36
N VAL A 121 -4.32 8.62 5.57
CA VAL A 121 -5.44 7.80 6.04
C VAL A 121 -5.24 6.37 5.56
N PHE A 122 -5.20 5.48 6.54
CA PHE A 122 -5.07 4.05 6.38
C PHE A 122 -6.33 3.35 6.91
N ASP A 123 -6.56 2.12 6.47
CA ASP A 123 -7.54 1.27 7.12
C ASP A 123 -7.01 0.72 8.47
N ASN A 124 -7.84 -0.04 9.18
CA ASN A 124 -7.47 -0.65 10.46
C ASN A 124 -7.03 -2.11 10.31
N SER A 125 -6.40 -2.50 9.20
CA SER A 125 -5.86 -3.85 9.07
C SER A 125 -4.85 -4.15 10.20
N LEU A 126 -4.71 -5.43 10.55
CA LEU A 126 -3.81 -5.87 11.62
C LEU A 126 -2.35 -5.47 11.37
N ASN A 127 -1.96 -5.24 10.11
CA ASN A 127 -0.63 -4.78 9.74
C ASN A 127 -0.37 -3.32 10.19
N TYR A 128 -1.39 -2.47 10.23
CA TYR A 128 -1.27 -1.07 10.67
C TYR A 128 -1.23 -0.94 12.19
N ALA A 129 -1.77 -1.92 12.92
CA ALA A 129 -1.81 -1.96 14.38
C ALA A 129 -0.62 -2.71 15.00
N ALA A 130 0.42 -3.02 14.21
CA ALA A 130 1.56 -3.77 14.69
C ALA A 130 2.36 -2.97 15.72
N TYR A 131 2.65 -3.61 16.85
CA TYR A 131 3.64 -3.09 17.79
C TYR A 131 5.03 -3.13 17.15
N LYS A 132 5.86 -2.12 17.46
CA LYS A 132 7.28 -2.14 17.09
C LYS A 132 7.93 -3.44 17.61
N PHE A 133 8.92 -3.96 16.88
CA PHE A 133 9.55 -5.23 17.22
C PHE A 133 10.13 -5.26 18.65
N ASP A 134 10.58 -4.11 19.16
CA ASP A 134 11.14 -3.92 20.50
C ASP A 134 10.12 -3.39 21.52
N ALA A 135 8.85 -3.27 21.14
CA ALA A 135 7.81 -2.82 22.05
C ALA A 135 7.55 -3.86 23.14
N LEU A 136 7.45 -3.39 24.37
CA LEU A 136 7.07 -4.22 25.50
C LEU A 136 5.57 -4.52 25.43
N VAL A 137 5.22 -5.74 25.03
CA VAL A 137 3.83 -6.19 24.92
C VAL A 137 3.49 -7.07 26.12
N ALA A 138 2.72 -6.53 27.07
CA ALA A 138 2.37 -7.21 28.32
C ALA A 138 1.74 -8.60 28.10
N SER A 139 0.95 -8.79 27.04
CA SER A 139 0.35 -10.09 26.70
C SER A 139 1.35 -11.13 26.18
N ARG A 140 2.56 -10.70 25.79
CA ARG A 140 3.68 -11.57 25.39
C ARG A 140 4.69 -11.78 26.52
N MET A 141 4.51 -11.12 27.66
CA MET A 141 5.35 -11.31 28.83
C MET A 141 4.92 -12.55 29.61
N ASN A 142 5.90 -13.24 30.20
CA ASN A 142 5.62 -14.36 31.09
C ASN A 142 5.05 -13.84 32.41
N LEU A 143 3.90 -14.36 32.84
CA LEU A 143 3.33 -14.03 34.15
C LEU A 143 4.08 -14.71 35.30
N LYS A 144 4.80 -15.80 35.03
CA LYS A 144 5.53 -16.62 36.01
C LYS A 144 6.95 -16.94 35.52
N PRO A 145 7.89 -17.27 36.44
CA PRO A 145 9.18 -17.83 36.05
C PRO A 145 8.94 -19.22 35.44
N GLY A 146 9.21 -19.38 34.15
CA GLY A 146 8.96 -20.64 33.44
C GLY A 146 8.80 -20.57 31.92
N GLY A 147 8.67 -19.37 31.34
CA GLY A 147 8.41 -19.26 29.89
C GLY A 147 6.96 -19.62 29.53
N LYS A 148 6.61 -19.53 28.25
CA LYS A 148 5.42 -20.19 27.68
C LYS A 148 5.65 -21.68 27.54
#